data_AF-A0A1E5QEJ4-F1
#
_entry.id   AF-A0A1E5QEJ4-F1
#
_cell.length_a   1.000
_cell.length_b   1.000
_cell.length_c   1.000
_cell.angle_alpha   90.00
_cell.angle_beta   90.00
_cell.angle_gamma   90.00
#
_symmetry.space_group_name_H-M   'P 1'
#
loop_
_entity.id
_entity.type
_entity.pdbx_description
1 polymer ?
#
loop_
_entity_poly.entity_id
_entity_poly.type
_entity_poly.pdbx_seq_one_letter_code
_entity_poly.pdbx_strand_id
1 'polypeptide(L)'
;MRKYIIFRAEKREPDWKERKLQHTQALTRILAEYFDSSDRPIPEPGYRPTEFIRVDALHNSKEHGVSTHYRQGDWEVTRVETYTPEMPMGEFDLVAICYCKYSPINASLNAMPERQVSVDSFGGDERAYKDWVDSQKEPVELSTQH
;
A
#
# COMPACT_ATOMS: atom_id res chain seq x y z
N MET A 1 12.03 0.41 14.88
CA MET A 1 10.93 -0.11 15.71
C MET A 1 9.94 -0.84 14.81
N ARG A 2 9.63 -2.11 15.06
CA ARG A 2 8.62 -2.90 14.32
C ARG A 2 7.24 -2.67 14.91
N LYS A 3 6.33 -2.13 14.11
CA LYS A 3 4.93 -1.86 14.46
C LYS A 3 4.02 -2.77 13.67
N TYR A 4 2.98 -3.28 14.32
CA TYR A 4 1.86 -3.92 13.65
C TYR A 4 0.62 -3.04 13.79
N ILE A 5 0.15 -2.50 12.66
CA ILE A 5 -0.92 -1.50 12.62
C ILE A 5 -2.14 -2.14 11.97
N ILE A 6 -3.26 -2.16 12.69
CA ILE A 6 -4.51 -2.77 12.25
C ILE A 6 -5.56 -1.68 12.11
N PHE A 7 -6.07 -1.47 10.88
CA PHE A 7 -7.22 -0.62 10.63
C PHE A 7 -8.49 -1.45 10.75
N ARG A 8 -9.43 -0.99 11.56
CA ARG A 8 -10.67 -1.71 11.84
C ARG A 8 -11.87 -0.77 11.79
N ALA A 9 -12.94 -1.19 11.14
CA ALA A 9 -14.21 -0.48 11.17
C ALA A 9 -14.79 -0.45 12.59
N GLU A 10 -15.34 0.70 12.99
CA GLU A 10 -16.12 0.84 14.21
C GLU A 10 -17.38 -0.04 14.22
N LYS A 11 -18.02 -0.15 15.39
CA LYS A 11 -19.28 -0.88 15.50
C LYS A 11 -20.35 -0.14 14.69
N ARG A 12 -21.14 -0.88 13.91
CA ARG A 12 -22.30 -0.38 13.13
C ARG A 12 -21.94 0.48 11.91
N GLU A 13 -20.67 0.57 11.53
CA GLU A 13 -20.24 1.17 10.26
C GLU A 13 -20.74 0.35 9.06
N PRO A 14 -20.96 0.95 7.87
CA PRO A 14 -21.46 0.24 6.70
C PRO A 14 -20.56 -0.93 6.26
N ASP A 15 -21.17 -1.88 5.56
CA ASP A 15 -20.54 -3.03 4.89
C ASP A 15 -19.76 -4.01 5.80
N TRP A 16 -19.75 -3.79 7.11
CA TRP A 16 -19.08 -4.71 8.05
C TRP A 16 -19.68 -6.12 8.07
N LYS A 17 -20.95 -6.26 7.66
CA LYS A 17 -21.65 -7.55 7.57
C LYS A 17 -21.39 -8.29 6.26
N GLU A 18 -20.82 -7.62 5.27
CA GLU A 18 -20.55 -8.19 3.94
C GLU A 18 -19.05 -8.37 3.70
N ARG A 19 -18.21 -7.64 4.45
CA ARG A 19 -16.76 -7.76 4.42
C ARG A 19 -16.30 -9.11 4.94
N LYS A 20 -15.60 -9.85 4.06
CA LYS A 20 -15.10 -11.19 4.33
C LYS A 20 -13.58 -11.26 4.17
N LEU A 21 -12.94 -12.06 5.00
CA LEU A 21 -11.56 -12.48 4.78
C LEU A 21 -11.48 -13.30 3.49
N GLN A 22 -10.51 -13.02 2.63
CA GLN A 22 -10.40 -13.67 1.32
C GLN A 22 -10.27 -15.20 1.43
N HIS A 23 -9.47 -15.69 2.39
CA HIS A 23 -9.12 -17.10 2.52
C HIS A 23 -10.23 -17.97 3.15
N THR A 24 -10.97 -17.45 4.14
CA THR A 24 -11.98 -18.21 4.89
C THR A 24 -13.42 -17.79 4.59
N GLN A 25 -13.62 -16.66 3.91
CA GLN A 25 -14.93 -16.04 3.73
C GLN A 25 -15.63 -15.66 5.04
N ALA A 26 -14.90 -15.68 6.17
CA ALA A 26 -15.41 -15.28 7.48
C ALA A 26 -15.58 -13.76 7.55
N LEU A 27 -16.62 -13.30 8.24
CA LEU A 27 -16.87 -11.88 8.42
C LEU A 27 -15.75 -11.22 9.22
N THR A 28 -15.31 -10.06 8.75
CA THR A 28 -14.27 -9.29 9.41
C THR A 28 -14.60 -7.81 9.47
N ARG A 29 -14.10 -7.17 10.53
CA ARG A 29 -14.09 -5.72 10.66
C ARG A 29 -12.74 -5.11 10.29
N ILE A 30 -11.73 -5.94 10.00
CA ILE A 30 -10.41 -5.48 9.58
C ILE A 30 -10.53 -4.89 8.18
N LEU A 31 -9.99 -3.69 8.01
CA LEU A 31 -9.94 -2.94 6.76
C LEU A 31 -8.59 -3.14 6.08
N ALA A 32 -7.51 -3.02 6.84
CA ALA A 32 -6.14 -3.17 6.37
C ALA A 32 -5.21 -3.51 7.53
N GLU A 33 -4.08 -4.14 7.21
CA GLU A 33 -3.04 -4.52 8.16
C GLU A 33 -1.69 -4.12 7.59
N TYR A 34 -0.91 -3.37 8.36
CA TYR A 34 0.42 -2.94 7.97
C TYR A 34 1.47 -3.47 8.95
N PHE A 35 2.50 -4.12 8.41
CA PHE A 35 3.71 -4.50 9.12
C PHE A 35 4.77 -3.44 8.84
N ASP A 36 4.91 -2.49 9.77
CA ASP A 36 5.68 -1.28 9.56
C ASP A 36 7.00 -1.31 10.34
N SER A 37 8.12 -1.35 9.62
CA SER A 37 9.48 -1.26 10.18
C SER A 37 10.13 0.11 9.98
N SER A 38 9.38 1.11 9.48
CA SER A 38 9.87 2.47 9.27
C SER A 38 9.81 3.31 10.55
N ASP A 39 10.51 4.45 10.53
CA ASP A 39 10.48 5.42 11.63
C ASP A 39 9.28 6.38 11.59
N ARG A 40 8.29 6.11 10.72
CA ARG A 40 7.07 6.93 10.64
C ARG A 40 6.25 6.83 11.93
N PRO A 41 5.55 7.89 12.35
CA PRO A 41 4.64 7.80 13.47
C PRO A 41 3.49 6.82 13.16
N ILE A 42 2.84 6.31 14.21
CA ILE A 42 1.58 5.58 14.05
C ILE A 42 0.48 6.54 13.55
N PRO A 43 -0.57 6.03 12.87
CA PRO A 43 -1.72 6.84 12.51
C PRO A 43 -2.35 7.52 13.71
N GLU A 44 -2.90 8.72 13.49
CA GLU A 44 -3.66 9.49 14.47
C GLU A 44 -5.11 9.70 13.97
N PRO A 45 -6.05 10.11 14.83
CA PRO A 45 -7.39 10.51 14.38
C PRO A 45 -7.34 11.51 13.22
N GLY A 46 -8.17 11.28 12.20
CA GLY A 46 -8.16 12.01 10.92
C GLY A 46 -7.32 11.34 9.82
N TYR A 47 -6.44 10.41 10.15
CA TYR A 47 -5.69 9.63 9.16
C TYR A 47 -6.64 8.76 8.31
N ARG A 48 -6.30 8.58 7.03
CA ARG A 48 -7.06 7.74 6.08
C ARG A 48 -6.12 6.74 5.41
N PRO A 49 -6.29 5.42 5.61
CA PRO A 49 -5.43 4.43 4.97
C PRO A 49 -5.55 4.53 3.44
N THR A 50 -4.43 4.31 2.76
CA THR A 50 -4.38 4.30 1.30
C THR A 50 -5.07 3.05 0.77
N GLU A 51 -5.94 3.24 -0.21
CA GLU A 51 -6.59 2.15 -0.93
C GLU A 51 -5.88 1.89 -2.25
N PHE A 52 -5.64 0.62 -2.54
CA PHE A 52 -5.05 0.17 -3.80
C PHE A 52 -6.14 -0.49 -4.65
N ILE A 53 -6.31 0.03 -5.86
CA ILE A 53 -7.39 -0.35 -6.77
C ILE A 53 -6.78 -0.80 -8.08
N ARG A 54 -7.26 -1.94 -8.60
CA ARG A 54 -6.98 -2.34 -9.98
C ARG A 54 -8.03 -1.73 -10.88
N VAL A 55 -7.59 -1.04 -11.93
CA VAL A 55 -8.49 -0.47 -12.94
C VAL A 55 -8.22 -1.19 -14.24
N ASP A 56 -9.07 -2.18 -14.56
CA ASP A 56 -8.91 -3.02 -15.74
C ASP A 56 -8.93 -2.19 -17.05
N ALA A 57 -9.69 -1.10 -17.08
CA ALA A 57 -9.75 -0.19 -18.22
C ALA A 57 -8.43 0.58 -18.50
N LEU A 58 -7.55 0.68 -17.50
CA LEU A 58 -6.25 1.34 -17.61
C LEU A 58 -5.10 0.33 -17.71
N HIS A 59 -5.41 -0.94 -17.93
CA HIS A 59 -4.41 -1.97 -18.15
C HIS A 59 -3.83 -1.88 -19.57
N ASN A 60 -2.51 -1.64 -19.64
CA ASN A 60 -1.76 -1.82 -20.87
C ASN A 60 -1.31 -3.27 -20.99
N SER A 61 -1.81 -4.01 -21.98
CA SER A 61 -1.47 -5.42 -22.20
C SER A 61 0.00 -5.66 -22.56
N LYS A 62 0.73 -4.60 -22.91
CA LYS A 62 2.18 -4.66 -23.18
C LYS A 62 3.04 -4.51 -21.92
N GLU A 63 2.46 -4.07 -20.80
CA GLU A 63 3.18 -3.92 -19.53
C GLU A 63 3.03 -5.16 -18.66
N HIS A 64 4.14 -5.63 -18.09
CA HIS A 64 4.13 -6.72 -17.11
C HIS A 64 3.56 -6.22 -15.77
N GLY A 65 2.24 -6.23 -15.65
CA GLY A 65 1.53 -5.93 -14.40
C GLY A 65 0.17 -5.30 -14.63
N VAL A 66 -0.77 -5.56 -13.72
CA VAL A 66 -2.02 -4.79 -13.67
C VAL A 66 -1.70 -3.43 -13.05
N SER A 67 -1.97 -2.34 -13.77
CA SER A 67 -1.76 -0.99 -13.25
C SER A 67 -2.57 -0.81 -11.97
N THR A 68 -1.84 -0.83 -10.85
CA THR A 68 -2.41 -0.70 -9.51
C THR A 68 -2.40 0.78 -9.20
N HIS A 69 -3.59 1.37 -9.17
CA HIS A 69 -3.74 2.76 -8.79
C HIS A 69 -3.90 2.86 -7.28
N TYR A 70 -3.61 4.03 -6.71
CA TYR A 70 -3.86 4.30 -5.31
C TYR A 70 -4.63 5.60 -5.12
N ARG A 71 -5.46 5.63 -4.08
CA ARG A 71 -6.15 6.84 -3.64
C ARG A 71 -6.16 6.91 -2.11
N GLN A 72 -6.47 8.08 -1.60
CA GLN A 72 -6.83 8.20 -0.19
C GLN A 72 -8.15 7.46 0.05
N GLY A 73 -8.19 6.61 1.08
CA GLY A 73 -9.34 5.76 1.35
C GLY A 73 -10.54 6.49 1.96
N ASP A 74 -11.69 5.83 1.88
CA ASP A 74 -12.96 6.36 2.39
C ASP A 74 -13.11 6.19 3.91
N TRP A 75 -12.20 5.47 4.55
CA TRP A 75 -12.19 5.24 5.98
C TRP A 75 -11.32 6.27 6.69
N GLU A 76 -11.84 6.86 7.76
CA GLU A 76 -11.13 7.84 8.58
C GLU A 76 -10.94 7.29 9.98
N VAL A 77 -9.70 7.32 10.48
CA VAL A 77 -9.36 6.94 11.85
C VAL A 77 -10.04 7.91 12.82
N THR A 78 -10.77 7.38 13.78
CA THR A 78 -11.45 8.15 14.84
C THR A 78 -10.76 7.98 16.19
N ARG A 79 -10.12 6.83 16.40
CA ARG A 79 -9.49 6.46 17.67
C ARG A 79 -8.39 5.45 17.47
N VAL A 80 -7.35 5.52 18.30
CA VAL A 80 -6.22 4.59 18.25
C VAL A 80 -5.98 4.02 19.64
N GLU A 81 -5.85 2.71 19.72
CA GLU A 81 -5.39 1.98 20.90
C GLU A 81 -3.99 1.44 20.62
N THR A 82 -3.10 1.50 21.60
CA THR A 82 -1.72 1.00 21.48
C THR A 82 -1.43 -0.03 22.55
N TYR A 83 -0.69 -1.06 22.17
CA TYR A 83 -0.25 -2.14 23.04
C TYR A 83 1.25 -2.31 22.84
N THR A 84 2.01 -2.09 23.90
CA THR A 84 3.47 -2.26 23.90
C THR A 84 3.77 -3.48 24.76
N PRO A 85 4.57 -4.46 24.29
CA PRO A 85 4.98 -5.58 25.11
C PRO A 85 5.79 -5.10 26.32
N GLU A 86 5.54 -5.69 27.49
CA GLU A 86 6.33 -5.38 28.70
C GLU A 86 7.78 -5.87 28.59
N MET A 87 8.02 -6.92 27.80
CA MET A 87 9.35 -7.48 27.53
C MET A 87 9.65 -7.49 26.03
N PRO A 88 10.88 -7.14 25.61
CA PRO A 88 11.26 -6.99 24.20
C PRO A 88 11.54 -8.33 23.50
N MET A 89 10.75 -9.37 23.79
CA MET A 89 10.89 -10.71 23.19
C MET A 89 9.84 -10.98 22.09
N GLY A 90 8.96 -10.02 21.81
CA GLY A 90 7.94 -10.13 20.76
C GLY A 90 8.47 -9.78 19.37
N GLU A 91 7.73 -10.19 18.33
CA GLU A 91 8.04 -9.83 16.94
C GLU A 91 7.85 -8.32 16.66
N PHE A 92 6.91 -7.70 17.37
CA PHE A 92 6.58 -6.29 17.25
C PHE A 92 6.86 -5.58 18.55
N ASP A 93 7.48 -4.41 18.44
CA ASP A 93 7.69 -3.47 19.54
C ASP A 93 6.37 -2.79 19.95
N LEU A 94 5.42 -2.66 19.02
CA LEU A 94 4.14 -2.00 19.26
C LEU A 94 3.04 -2.56 18.35
N VAL A 95 1.85 -2.76 18.90
CA VAL A 95 0.62 -3.03 18.14
C VAL A 95 -0.30 -1.82 18.26
N ALA A 96 -0.74 -1.25 17.12
CA ALA A 96 -1.70 -0.16 17.07
C ALA A 96 -3.00 -0.65 16.44
N ILE A 97 -4.14 -0.43 17.13
CA ILE A 97 -5.47 -0.67 16.59
C ILE A 97 -6.12 0.67 16.28
N CYS A 98 -6.27 0.97 14.98
CA CYS A 98 -6.91 2.17 14.47
C CYS A 98 -8.39 1.88 14.17
N TYR A 99 -9.27 2.40 15.01
CA TYR A 99 -10.72 2.35 14.80
C TYR A 99 -11.11 3.42 13.78
N CYS A 100 -11.89 3.03 12.78
CA CYS A 100 -12.24 3.88 11.65
C CYS A 100 -13.75 3.97 11.46
N LYS A 101 -14.22 5.17 11.13
CA LYS A 101 -15.57 5.39 10.60
C LYS A 101 -15.55 5.47 9.08
N TYR A 102 -16.65 5.14 8.44
CA TYR A 102 -16.82 5.38 7.02
C TYR A 102 -17.13 6.85 6.78
N SER A 103 -16.30 7.52 5.99
CA SER A 103 -16.41 8.94 5.68
C SER A 103 -15.95 9.15 4.23
N PRO A 104 -16.78 8.80 3.24
CA PRO A 104 -16.34 8.72 1.84
C PRO A 104 -15.89 10.07 1.31
N ILE A 105 -14.85 10.03 0.48
CA ILE A 105 -14.26 11.23 -0.14
C ILE A 105 -14.08 11.02 -1.64
N ASN A 106 -14.20 12.10 -2.40
CA ASN A 106 -13.86 12.10 -3.82
C ASN A 106 -12.35 12.29 -4.01
N ALA A 107 -11.57 11.28 -3.61
CA ALA A 107 -10.11 11.29 -3.74
C ALA A 107 -9.70 11.00 -5.19
N SER A 108 -8.70 11.75 -5.69
CA SER A 108 -8.13 11.50 -7.00
C SER A 108 -7.43 10.14 -7.03
N LEU A 109 -7.60 9.45 -8.15
CA LEU A 109 -6.92 8.18 -8.40
C LEU A 109 -5.54 8.46 -9.02
N ASN A 110 -4.48 7.98 -8.38
CA ASN A 110 -3.10 8.17 -8.82
C ASN A 110 -2.53 6.85 -9.33
N ALA A 111 -1.78 6.87 -10.42
CA ALA A 111 -1.04 5.70 -10.88
C ALA A 111 0.07 5.36 -9.86
N MET A 112 0.32 4.06 -9.60
CA MET A 112 1.51 3.69 -8.84
C MET A 112 2.77 4.17 -9.57
N PRO A 113 3.77 4.68 -8.83
CA PRO A 113 5.05 5.02 -9.43
C PRO A 113 5.69 3.77 -10.03
N GLU A 114 6.44 3.97 -11.11
CA GLU A 114 7.26 2.91 -11.70
C GLU A 114 8.24 2.34 -10.67
N ARG A 115 8.58 1.05 -10.83
CA ARG A 115 9.53 0.38 -9.95
C ARG A 115 10.87 1.13 -10.00
N GLN A 116 11.27 1.68 -8.86
CA GLN A 116 12.59 2.27 -8.73
C GLN A 116 13.64 1.17 -8.60
N VAL A 117 14.59 1.15 -9.54
CA VAL A 117 15.74 0.23 -9.53
C VAL A 117 16.98 1.04 -9.20
N SER A 118 17.71 0.63 -8.17
CA SER A 118 18.97 1.24 -7.74
C SER A 118 20.13 0.28 -7.94
N VAL A 119 21.37 0.77 -7.80
CA VAL A 119 22.58 -0.06 -7.83
C VAL A 119 22.52 -1.19 -6.78
N ASP A 120 21.89 -0.95 -5.63
CA ASP A 120 21.69 -1.97 -4.58
C ASP A 120 20.84 -3.16 -5.07
N SER A 121 19.96 -2.94 -6.06
CA SER A 121 19.19 -4.01 -6.70
C SER A 121 20.07 -5.00 -7.47
N PHE A 122 21.31 -4.60 -7.77
CA PHE A 122 22.36 -5.39 -8.41
C PHE A 122 23.47 -5.80 -7.43
N GLY A 123 23.20 -5.78 -6.13
CA GLY A 123 24.19 -6.14 -5.11
C GLY A 123 25.40 -5.21 -5.04
N GLY A 124 25.25 -3.95 -5.47
CA GLY A 124 26.34 -2.97 -5.52
C GLY A 124 27.09 -2.93 -6.86
N ASP A 125 26.73 -3.75 -7.85
CA ASP A 125 27.39 -3.76 -9.16
C ASP A 125 26.91 -2.59 -10.03
N GLU A 126 27.69 -1.51 -10.01
CA GLU A 126 27.42 -0.31 -10.83
C GLU A 126 27.44 -0.58 -12.34
N ARG A 127 28.18 -1.58 -12.80
CA ARG A 127 28.27 -1.89 -14.24
C ARG A 127 27.00 -2.60 -14.69
N ALA A 128 26.57 -3.62 -13.96
CA ALA A 128 25.31 -4.31 -14.22
C ALA A 128 24.11 -3.35 -14.16
N TYR A 129 24.12 -2.41 -13.23
CA TYR A 129 23.10 -1.36 -13.17
C TYR A 129 23.09 -0.48 -14.42
N LYS A 130 24.25 0.01 -14.88
CA LYS A 130 24.36 0.84 -16.08
C LYS A 130 23.93 0.10 -17.34
N ASP A 131 24.36 -1.14 -17.51
CA ASP A 131 23.98 -1.99 -18.65
C ASP A 131 22.46 -2.19 -18.69
N TRP A 132 21.83 -2.41 -17.53
CA TRP A 132 20.38 -2.48 -17.42
C TRP A 132 19.71 -1.14 -17.78
N VAL A 133 20.15 -0.01 -17.22
CA VAL A 133 19.59 1.32 -17.54
C VAL A 133 19.65 1.60 -19.05
N ASP A 134 20.77 1.26 -19.69
CA ASP A 134 20.94 1.47 -21.13
C ASP A 134 20.03 0.55 -21.96
N SER A 135 19.78 -0.69 -21.51
CA SER A 135 18.81 -1.60 -22.14
C SER A 135 17.34 -1.17 -22.02
N GLN A 136 17.01 -0.32 -21.04
CA GLN A 136 15.64 0.19 -20.85
C GLN A 136 15.32 1.40 -21.74
N LYS A 137 16.32 2.02 -22.38
CA LYS A 137 16.09 3.11 -23.33
C LYS A 137 15.57 2.48 -24.63
N GLU A 138 14.29 2.67 -24.94
CA GLU A 138 13.74 2.27 -26.24
C GLU A 138 14.57 2.88 -27.38
N PRO A 139 14.81 2.15 -28.48
CA PRO A 139 15.39 2.75 -29.67
C PRO A 139 14.38 3.74 -30.26
N VAL A 140 14.75 5.02 -30.28
CA VAL A 140 14.02 6.05 -31.01
C VAL A 140 14.14 5.71 -32.50
N GLU A 141 13.11 5.05 -33.07
CA GLU A 141 13.01 4.89 -34.52
C GLU A 141 12.74 6.27 -35.15
N LEU A 142 13.80 6.89 -35.65
CA LEU A 142 13.74 8.01 -36.59
C LEU A 142 13.11 7.51 -37.89
N SER A 143 11.79 7.66 -38.03
CA SER A 143 11.10 7.51 -39.30
C SER A 143 11.53 8.65 -40.24
N THR A 144 12.59 8.40 -41.01
CA THR A 144 12.95 9.24 -42.14
C THR A 144 12.01 8.89 -43.29
N GLN A 145 11.00 9.74 -43.54
CA GLN A 145 10.15 9.64 -44.72
C GLN A 145 10.95 10.03 -45.97
N HIS A 146 10.91 9.18 -47.00
CA HIS A 146 11.21 9.51 -48.39
C HIS A 146 9.96 9.29 -49.24
#